data_AF-A0A973TA90-F1
#
_entry.id   AF-A0A973TA90-F1
#
_cell.length_a   1.000
_cell.length_b   1.000
_cell.length_c   1.000
_cell.angle_alpha   90.00
_cell.angle_beta   90.00
_cell.angle_gamma   90.00
#
_symmetry.space_group_name_H-M   'P 1'
#
loop_
_entity.id
_entity.type
_entity.pdbx_description
1 polymer ?
#
loop_
_entity_poly.entity_id
_entity_poly.type
_entity_poly.pdbx_seq_one_letter_code
_entity_poly.pdbx_strand_id
1 'polypeptide(L)' 'AKAALDSTVEAAMGIVPVCPFIKKFVAKHPEYLGSVVAVTPAHLEFLEAALAARTRA' A
#
# COMPACT_ATOMS: atom_id res chain seq x y z
N ALA A 1 -5.00 2.06 10.26
CA ALA A 1 -5.07 1.47 8.90
C ALA A 1 -6.33 1.89 8.18
N LYS A 2 -7.53 1.58 8.72
CA LYS A 2 -8.84 1.89 8.12
C LYS A 2 -8.94 3.29 7.48
N ALA A 3 -8.77 4.36 8.25
CA ALA A 3 -8.92 5.73 7.72
C ALA A 3 -8.04 6.01 6.49
N ALA A 4 -6.78 5.56 6.48
CA ALA A 4 -5.88 5.76 5.34
C ALA A 4 -6.29 4.92 4.11
N LEU A 5 -6.77 3.70 4.32
CA LEU A 5 -7.24 2.82 3.25
C LEU A 5 -8.55 3.36 2.65
N ASP A 6 -9.49 3.81 3.49
CA ASP A 6 -10.74 4.43 3.06
C ASP A 6 -10.45 5.64 2.17
N SER A 7 -9.61 6.58 2.62
CA SER A 7 -9.23 7.75 1.80
C SER A 7 -8.52 7.37 0.51
N THR A 8 -7.76 6.26 0.49
CA THR A 8 -7.11 5.77 -0.74
C THR A 8 -8.15 5.29 -1.76
N VAL A 9 -9.15 4.54 -1.29
CA VAL A 9 -10.26 4.06 -2.14
C VAL A 9 -11.14 5.21 -2.60
N GLU A 10 -11.49 6.14 -1.71
CA GLU A 10 -12.29 7.33 -2.04
C GLU A 10 -11.61 8.22 -3.09
N ALA A 11 -10.29 8.29 -3.07
CA ALA A 11 -9.49 8.97 -4.08
C ALA A 11 -9.30 8.18 -5.39
N ALA A 12 -9.96 7.02 -5.52
CA ALA A 12 -9.81 6.09 -6.65
C ALA A 12 -8.36 5.64 -6.90
N MET A 13 -7.55 5.57 -5.83
CA MET A 13 -6.15 5.13 -5.89
C MET A 13 -6.03 3.63 -5.60
N GLY A 14 -5.03 2.99 -6.19
CA GLY A 14 -4.71 1.58 -5.93
C GLY A 14 -3.94 1.38 -4.63
N ILE A 15 -4.28 0.33 -3.89
CA ILE A 15 -3.59 -0.08 -2.66
C ILE A 15 -2.55 -1.15 -3.02
N VAL A 16 -1.26 -0.86 -2.83
CA VAL A 16 -0.18 -1.84 -2.97
C VAL A 16 0.25 -2.34 -1.57
N PRO A 17 -0.17 -3.54 -1.13
CA PRO A 17 0.03 -4.00 0.24
C PRO A 17 1.44 -4.57 0.47
N VAL A 18 2.46 -3.70 0.50
CA VAL A 18 3.87 -4.06 0.78
C VAL A 18 4.13 -4.33 2.26
N CYS A 19 3.35 -3.70 3.15
CA CYS A 19 3.47 -3.92 4.58
C CYS A 19 2.80 -5.25 4.98
N PRO A 20 3.49 -6.14 5.72
CA PRO A 20 2.91 -7.40 6.17
C PRO A 20 1.62 -7.24 7.00
N PHE A 21 1.51 -6.16 7.78
CA PHE A 21 0.31 -5.86 8.55
C PHE A 21 -0.87 -5.50 7.65
N ILE A 22 -0.66 -4.62 6.67
CA ILE A 22 -1.71 -4.20 5.73
C ILE A 22 -2.15 -5.38 4.86
N LYS A 23 -1.22 -6.23 4.40
CA LYS A 23 -1.54 -7.45 3.67
C LYS A 23 -2.51 -8.36 4.44
N LYS A 24 -2.27 -8.55 5.74
CA LYS A 24 -3.17 -9.33 6.61
C LYS A 24 -4.51 -8.61 6.85
N PHE A 25 -4.50 -7.28 6.93
CA PHE A 25 -5.70 -6.49 7.11
C PHE A 25 -6.62 -6.61 5.89
N VAL A 26 -6.14 -6.29 4.69
CA VAL A 26 -6.97 -6.36 3.46
C VAL A 26 -7.48 -7.78 3.16
N ALA A 27 -6.74 -8.82 3.57
CA ALA A 27 -7.20 -10.20 3.45
C ALA A 27 -8.42 -10.52 4.35
N LYS A 28 -8.59 -9.81 5.47
CA LYS A 28 -9.74 -9.94 6.38
C LYS A 28 -10.90 -9.01 6.03
N HIS A 29 -10.64 -8.04 5.14
CA HIS A 29 -11.51 -6.93 4.82
C HIS A 29 -11.77 -6.91 3.31
N PRO A 30 -12.73 -7.73 2.82
CA PRO A 30 -12.97 -7.91 1.40
C PRO A 30 -13.40 -6.61 0.69
N GLU A 31 -13.90 -5.61 1.42
CA GLU A 31 -14.24 -4.29 0.91
C GLU A 31 -13.08 -3.58 0.20
N TYR A 32 -11.83 -3.89 0.56
CA TYR A 32 -10.65 -3.29 -0.08
C TYR A 32 -10.11 -4.10 -1.25
N LEU A 33 -10.49 -5.37 -1.41
CA LEU A 33 -9.88 -6.28 -2.39
C LEU A 33 -10.01 -5.79 -3.83
N GLY A 34 -11.12 -5.11 -4.17
CA GLY A 34 -11.32 -4.51 -5.50
C GLY A 34 -10.36 -3.35 -5.80
N SER A 35 -9.75 -2.76 -4.79
CA SER A 35 -8.76 -1.68 -4.92
C SER A 35 -7.32 -2.15 -4.68
N VAL A 36 -7.11 -3.44 -4.38
CA VAL A 36 -5.77 -4.00 -4.16
C VAL A 36 -5.09 -4.26 -5.50
N VAL A 37 -3.87 -3.74 -5.64
CA VAL A 37 -2.99 -3.99 -6.77
C VAL A 37 -1.89 -4.96 -6.35
N ALA A 38 -1.55 -5.89 -7.24
CA ALA A 38 -0.46 -6.84 -7.00
C ALA A 38 0.87 -6.10 -6.79
N VAL A 39 1.65 -6.55 -5.81
CA VAL A 39 2.99 -6.02 -5.59
C VAL A 39 3.89 -6.42 -6.75
N THR A 40 4.55 -5.45 -7.37
CA THR A 40 5.52 -5.66 -8.45
C THR A 40 6.92 -5.25 -7.97
N PRO A 41 8.00 -5.72 -8.63
CA PRO A 41 9.36 -5.30 -8.29
C PRO A 41 9.55 -3.77 -8.35
N ALA A 42 8.94 -3.11 -9.34
CA ALA A 42 9.01 -1.65 -9.48
C ALA A 42 8.45 -0.89 -8.25
N HIS A 43 7.44 -1.43 -7.57
CA HIS A 43 6.94 -0.85 -6.32
C HIS A 43 7.97 -0.94 -5.19
N LEU A 44 8.74 -2.04 -5.14
CA LEU A 44 9.76 -2.25 -4.11
C LEU A 44 10.97 -1.34 -4.35
N GLU A 45 11.44 -1.24 -5.60
CA GLU A 45 12.52 -0.34 -5.99
C GLU A 45 12.18 1.13 -5.66
N PHE A 46 10.93 1.54 -5.92
CA PHE A 46 10.45 2.87 -5.54
C PHE A 46 10.54 3.11 -4.03
N LEU A 47 10.12 2.14 -3.21
CA LEU A 47 10.16 2.26 -1.75
C LEU A 47 11.60 2.34 -1.24
N GLU A 48 12.49 1.52 -1.76
CA GLU A 48 13.91 1.54 -1.42
C GLU A 48 14.52 2.91 -1.72
N ALA A 49 14.28 3.46 -2.91
CA ALA A 49 14.73 4.79 -3.30
C ALA A 49 14.16 5.90 -2.39
N ALA A 50 12.84 5.86 -2.14
CA ALA A 50 12.15 6.85 -1.31
C ALA A 50 12.63 6.82 0.16
N LEU A 51 12.83 5.62 0.72
CA LEU A 51 13.35 5.43 2.08
C LEU A 51 14.81 5.90 2.18
N ALA A 52 15.65 5.59 1.19
CA ALA A 52 17.05 5.99 1.15
C ALA A 52 17.25 7.51 0.99
N ALA A 53 16.29 8.23 0.41
CA ALA A 53 16.28 9.68 0.37
C ALA A 53 15.94 10.29 1.74
N ARG A 54 15.06 9.64 2.51
CA ARG A 54 14.54 10.13 3.80
C ARG A 54 15.52 9.96 4.97
N THR A 55 16.39 8.95 4.93
CA THR A 55 17.46 8.76 5.94
C THR A 55 18.66 9.69 5.76
N ARG A 56 18.71 10.46 4.66
CA ARG A 56 19.74 11.46 4.39
C ARG A 56 19.31 12.89 4.71
N ALA A 57 18.11 13.07 5.29
CA ALA A 57 17.55 14.36 5.69
C ALA A 57 17.69 14.60 7.19
#